data_AF-A0A656JM23-F1
#
_entry.id   AF-A0A656JM23-F1
#
_cell.length_a   1.000
_cell.length_b   1.000
_cell.length_c   1.000
_cell.angle_alpha   90.00
_cell.angle_beta   90.00
_cell.angle_gamma   90.00
#
_symmetry.space_group_name_H-M   'P 1'
#
loop_
_entity.id
_entity.type
_entity.pdbx_description
1 polymer ?
#
loop_
_entity_poly.entity_id
_entity_poly.type
_entity_poly.pdbx_seq_one_letter_code
_entity_poly.pdbx_strand_id
1 'polypeptide(L)' 'PPKVDSAIVRLVPYETLPHPAKDHRVLERVVREAFNQRRKTLRNTLKLLLSSDEITASGVDGSLRPE' A
#
# COMPACT_ATOMS: atom_id res chain seq x y z
N PRO A 1 11.85 -31.48 -12.50
CA PRO A 1 10.64 -30.65 -12.28
C PRO A 1 10.92 -29.49 -11.29
N PRO A 2 10.27 -28.31 -11.45
CA PRO A 2 10.41 -27.19 -10.51
C PRO A 2 9.89 -27.57 -9.11
N LYS A 3 10.41 -26.90 -8.06
CA LYS A 3 10.09 -27.16 -6.64
C LYS A 3 8.86 -26.40 -6.12
N VAL A 4 8.17 -25.68 -6.99
CA VAL A 4 7.05 -24.81 -6.65
C VAL A 4 5.88 -25.08 -7.59
N ASP A 5 4.67 -24.92 -7.08
CA ASP A 5 3.44 -25.05 -7.85
C ASP A 5 3.26 -23.88 -8.81
N SER A 6 2.63 -24.16 -9.95
CA SER A 6 2.29 -23.14 -10.96
C SER A 6 0.83 -22.74 -10.87
N ALA A 7 0.54 -21.46 -11.13
CA ALA A 7 -0.81 -20.92 -11.19
C ALA A 7 -1.00 -20.04 -12.43
N ILE A 8 -2.22 -19.97 -12.95
CA ILE A 8 -2.60 -19.09 -14.06
C ILE A 8 -3.44 -17.94 -13.49
N VAL A 9 -3.06 -16.69 -13.79
CA VAL A 9 -3.77 -15.47 -13.36
C VAL A 9 -4.05 -14.58 -14.56
N ARG A 10 -5.24 -13.98 -14.63
CA ARG A 10 -5.62 -12.98 -15.64
C ARG A 10 -5.83 -11.61 -14.98
N LEU A 11 -5.12 -10.60 -15.44
CA LEU A 11 -5.33 -9.21 -15.07
C LEU A 11 -6.06 -8.50 -16.22
N VAL A 12 -7.13 -7.76 -15.89
CA VAL A 12 -7.88 -6.95 -16.85
C VAL A 12 -7.83 -5.50 -16.36
N PRO A 13 -7.34 -4.54 -17.17
CA PRO A 13 -7.36 -3.14 -16.80
C PRO A 13 -8.78 -2.65 -16.52
N TYR A 14 -8.94 -1.83 -15.48
CA TYR A 14 -10.20 -1.14 -15.24
C TYR A 14 -10.43 -0.07 -16.31
N GLU A 15 -11.61 -0.07 -16.94
CA GLU A 15 -12.02 1.01 -17.86
C GLU A 15 -12.23 2.33 -17.11
N THR A 16 -12.85 2.26 -15.93
CA THR A 16 -12.98 3.36 -14.98
C THR A 16 -12.38 2.94 -13.65
N LEU A 17 -11.42 3.72 -13.14
CA LEU A 17 -10.76 3.40 -11.88
C LEU A 17 -11.74 3.55 -10.72
N PRO A 18 -11.92 2.52 -9.86
CA PRO A 18 -12.80 2.63 -8.68
C PRO A 18 -12.26 3.64 -7.66
N HIS A 19 -10.93 3.78 -7.60
CA HIS A 19 -10.23 4.67 -6.68
C HIS A 19 -9.15 5.45 -7.45
N PRO A 20 -9.53 6.53 -8.16
CA PRO A 20 -8.58 7.30 -8.93
C PRO A 20 -7.61 8.04 -7.99
N ALA A 21 -6.33 7.73 -8.07
CA ALA A 21 -5.30 8.54 -7.43
C ALA A 21 -5.09 9.83 -8.22
N LYS A 22 -4.95 10.96 -7.52
CA LYS A 22 -4.63 12.25 -8.15
C LYS A 22 -3.27 12.21 -8.88
N ASP A 23 -2.30 11.50 -8.28
CA ASP A 23 -0.99 11.22 -8.87
C ASP A 23 -0.58 9.77 -8.54
N HIS A 24 -0.35 8.97 -9.57
CA HIS A 24 0.07 7.58 -9.44
C HIS A 24 1.48 7.43 -8.84
N ARG A 25 2.36 8.42 -9.01
CA ARG A 25 3.72 8.39 -8.45
C ARG A 25 3.71 8.56 -6.95
N VAL A 26 2.77 9.35 -6.44
CA VAL A 26 2.55 9.50 -5.00
C VAL A 26 2.02 8.20 -4.42
N LEU A 27 1.03 7.57 -5.09
CA LEU A 27 0.52 6.25 -4.70
C LEU A 27 1.65 5.21 -4.63
N GLU A 28 2.47 5.13 -5.69
CA GLU A 28 3.63 4.22 -5.74
C GLU A 28 4.58 4.45 -4.56
N ARG A 29 4.92 5.70 -4.27
CA ARG A 29 5.81 6.05 -3.15
C ARG A 29 5.20 5.64 -1.81
N VAL A 30 3.93 5.93 -1.56
CA VAL A 30 3.25 5.56 -0.31
C VAL A 30 3.24 4.04 -0.13
N VAL A 31 2.85 3.28 -1.17
CA VAL A 31 2.82 1.81 -1.14
C VAL A 31 4.23 1.26 -0.87
N ARG A 32 5.24 1.77 -1.58
CA ARG A 32 6.63 1.34 -1.40
C ARG A 32 7.12 1.57 0.03
N GLU A 33 6.94 2.78 0.58
CA GLU A 33 7.40 3.07 1.94
C GLU A 33 6.63 2.28 3.01
N ALA A 34 5.33 2.04 2.81
CA ALA A 34 4.55 1.18 3.69
C ALA A 34 5.11 -0.25 3.72
N PHE A 35 5.29 -0.88 2.56
CA PHE A 35 5.66 -2.30 2.48
C PHE A 35 7.16 -2.58 2.66
N ASN A 36 8.04 -1.58 2.49
CA ASN A 36 9.47 -1.69 2.77
C ASN A 36 9.75 -2.18 4.20
N GLN A 37 8.87 -1.86 5.15
CA GLN A 37 8.96 -2.29 6.55
C GLN A 37 7.69 -3.05 6.99
N ARG A 38 7.22 -4.02 6.20
CA ARG A 38 5.94 -4.75 6.41
C ARG A 38 5.64 -5.28 7.82
N ARG A 39 6.66 -5.48 8.67
CA ARG A 39 6.49 -5.94 10.07
C ARG A 39 6.27 -4.79 11.08
N LYS A 40 6.30 -3.53 10.64
CA LYS A 40 6.11 -2.33 11.44
C LYS A 40 4.73 -1.74 11.20
N THR A 41 4.25 -0.96 12.15
CA THR A 41 2.94 -0.29 12.05
C THR A 41 2.99 0.86 11.05
N LEU A 42 1.84 1.25 10.48
CA LEU A 42 1.73 2.32 9.50
C LEU A 42 2.30 3.65 10.00
N ARG A 43 2.12 3.97 11.30
CA ARG A 43 2.78 5.13 11.93
C ARG A 43 4.31 5.11 11.82
N ASN A 44 4.92 3.93 11.89
CA ASN A 44 6.36 3.79 11.80
C ASN A 44 6.86 3.76 10.36
N THR A 45 6.12 3.10 9.47
CA THR A 45 6.51 2.96 8.06
C THR A 45 6.31 4.27 7.28
N LEU A 46 5.26 5.04 7.61
CA LEU A 46 4.90 6.27 6.89
C LEU A 46 5.38 7.57 7.56
N LYS A 47 6.12 7.51 8.68
CA LYS A 47 6.54 8.69 9.46
C LYS A 47 7.29 9.78 8.68
N LEU A 48 7.92 9.43 7.56
CA LEU A 48 8.63 10.37 6.68
C LEU A 48 7.72 11.07 5.67
N LEU A 49 6.49 10.56 5.51
CA LEU A 49 5.50 11.05 4.57
C LEU A 49 4.30 11.69 5.28
N LEU A 50 3.87 11.11 6.40
CA LEU A 50 2.68 11.51 7.15
C LEU A 50 2.97 11.48 8.66
N SER A 51 2.42 12.45 9.37
CA SER A 51 2.29 12.44 10.82
C SER A 51 1.22 11.45 11.29
N SER A 52 1.23 11.12 12.59
CA SER A 52 0.20 10.26 13.20
C SER A 52 -1.21 10.84 13.04
N ASP A 53 -1.33 12.16 13.10
CA ASP A 53 -2.62 12.85 13.04
C ASP A 53 -3.18 12.83 11.62
N GLU A 54 -2.33 13.00 10.60
CA GLU A 54 -2.73 12.88 9.19
C GLU A 54 -3.20 11.46 8.83
N ILE A 55 -2.54 10.43 9.37
CA ILE A 55 -2.97 9.04 9.18
C ILE A 55 -4.36 8.83 9.80
N THR A 56 -4.56 9.32 11.02
CA THR A 56 -5.85 9.19 11.72
C THR A 56 -6.95 10.00 11.01
N ALA A 57 -6.63 11.20 10.52
CA ALA A 57 -7.53 12.05 9.73
C ALA A 57 -7.92 11.42 8.39
N SER A 58 -7.09 10.54 7.83
CA SER A 58 -7.41 9.75 6.63
C SER A 58 -8.39 8.59 6.89
N GLY A 59 -8.77 8.37 8.15
CA GLY A 59 -9.67 7.28 8.56
C GLY A 59 -8.96 5.92 8.69
N VAL A 60 -7.63 5.90 8.74
CA VAL A 60 -6.82 4.68 8.84
C VAL A 60 -6.25 4.55 10.26
N ASP A 61 -6.32 3.36 10.85
CA ASP A 61 -5.66 3.09 12.12
C ASP A 61 -4.14 2.91 11.92
N GLY A 62 -3.38 3.90 12.38
CA GLY A 62 -1.93 3.91 12.34
C GLY A 62 -1.24 2.84 13.20
N SER A 63 -1.98 2.08 14.00
CA SER A 63 -1.50 0.90 14.75
C SER A 63 -1.41 -0.37 13.90
N LEU A 64 -2.14 -0.42 12.77
CA LEU A 64 -2.15 -1.55 11.85
C LEU A 64 -0.83 -1.67 11.09
N ARG A 65 -0.59 -2.86 10.54
CA ARG A 65 0.50 -3.11 9.58
C ARG A 65 -0.01 -2.87 8.15
N PRO A 66 0.89 -2.76 7.15
CA PRO A 66 0.49 -2.53 5.76
C PRO A 66 -0.29 -3.66 5.08
N GLU A 67 -0.30 -4.86 5.68
CA GLU A 67 -0.89 -6.09 5.13
C GLU A 67 -2.39 -6.26 5.43
#